data_AF-X1BVX2-F1
#
_entry.id   AF-X1BVX2-F1
#
_cell.length_a   1.000
_cell.length_b   1.000
_cell.length_c   1.000
_cell.angle_alpha   90.00
_cell.angle_beta   90.00
_cell.angle_gamma   90.00
#
_symmetry.space_group_name_H-M   'P 1'
#
loop_
_entity.id
_entity.type
_entity.pdbx_description
1 polymer ?
#
loop_
_entity_poly.entity_id
_entity_poly.type
_entity_poly.pdbx_seq_one_letter_code
_entity_poly.pdbx_strand_id
1 'polypeptide(L)' 'MSLPKDALEILGIGVGANVSVDLDRENRQIVIALVEEPLTKVGVDKAFTQQVADFIEQYRLALEARSGS' A
#
# COMPACT_ATOMS: atom_id res chain seq x y z
N MET A 1 -14.12 5.90 9.62
CA MET A 1 -13.63 5.87 11.01
C MET A 1 -12.59 6.97 11.13
N SER A 2 -12.68 7.80 12.17
CA SER A 2 -11.75 8.91 12.37
C SER A 2 -11.06 8.72 13.72
N LEU A 3 -9.73 8.64 13.72
CA LEU A 3 -8.93 8.58 14.95
C LEU A 3 -8.58 10.01 15.40
N PRO A 4 -8.54 10.29 16.71
CA PRO A 4 -8.09 11.59 17.23
C PRO A 4 -6.63 11.86 16.82
N LYS A 5 -6.30 13.12 16.52
CA LYS A 5 -4.94 13.50 16.13
C LYS A 5 -3.90 13.21 17.23
N ASP A 6 -4.22 13.52 18.48
CA ASP A 6 -3.34 13.24 19.62
C ASP A 6 -3.00 11.75 19.74
N ALA A 7 -3.95 10.86 19.44
CA ALA A 7 -3.71 9.43 19.47
C ALA A 7 -2.78 8.98 18.33
N LEU A 8 -2.90 9.60 17.15
CA LEU A 8 -2.01 9.35 16.01
C LEU A 8 -0.58 9.84 16.30
N GLU A 9 -0.42 10.98 16.96
CA GLU A 9 0.89 11.51 17.36
C GLU A 9 1.60 10.62 18.37
N ILE A 10 0.88 10.15 19.40
CA ILE A 10 1.43 9.22 20.41
C ILE A 10 1.87 7.89 19.77
N LEU A 11 1.11 7.42 18.78
CA LEU A 11 1.42 6.19 18.04
C LEU A 11 2.44 6.39 16.92
N GLY A 12 2.85 7.63 16.63
CA GLY A 12 3.75 7.95 15.52
C GLY A 12 3.17 7.67 14.13
N ILE A 13 1.83 7.63 14.00
CA ILE A 13 1.13 7.27 12.77
C ILE A 13 0.87 8.52 11.94
N GLY A 14 1.56 8.63 10.80
CA GLY A 14 1.35 9.70 9.82
C GLY A 14 0.05 9.54 9.01
N VAL A 15 -0.40 10.63 8.40
CA VAL A 15 -1.51 10.59 7.43
C VAL A 15 -1.13 9.69 6.25
N GLY A 16 -1.99 8.72 5.92
CA GLY A 16 -1.74 7.75 4.84
C GLY A 16 -0.95 6.52 5.24
N ALA A 17 -0.60 6.36 6.53
CA ALA A 17 0.07 5.16 7.03
C ALA A 17 -0.88 3.95 7.09
N ASN A 18 -0.32 2.75 6.85
CA ASN A 18 -1.04 1.49 7.00
C ASN A 18 -1.02 1.02 8.45
N VAL A 19 -2.20 0.72 9.00
CA VAL A 19 -2.36 0.27 10.39
C VAL A 19 -3.20 -0.99 10.42
N SER A 20 -2.84 -1.90 11.33
CA SER A 20 -3.65 -3.07 11.64
C SER A 20 -4.59 -2.72 12.79
N VAL A 21 -5.83 -3.20 12.71
CA VAL A 21 -6.84 -3.04 13.75
C VAL A 21 -7.35 -4.43 14.11
N ASP A 22 -7.05 -4.85 15.34
CA ASP A 22 -7.48 -6.14 15.87
C ASP A 22 -8.38 -5.95 17.10
N LEU A 23 -9.32 -6.89 17.29
CA LEU A 23 -10.19 -6.90 18.46
C LEU A 23 -9.72 -7.99 19.42
N ASP A 24 -9.03 -7.56 20.47
CA ASP A 24 -8.66 -8.44 21.57
C ASP A 24 -9.90 -8.69 22.44
N ARG A 25 -10.51 -9.86 22.21
CA ARG A 25 -11.78 -10.25 22.85
C ARG A 25 -11.62 -10.60 24.32
N GLU A 26 -10.43 -11.06 24.73
CA GLU A 26 -10.15 -11.42 26.11
C GLU A 26 -10.14 -10.19 27.03
N ASN A 27 -9.44 -9.13 26.63
CA ASN A 27 -9.36 -7.88 27.39
C ASN A 27 -10.39 -6.85 26.94
N ARG A 28 -11.25 -7.18 25.96
CA ARG A 28 -12.30 -6.32 25.40
C ARG A 28 -11.77 -4.97 24.91
N GLN A 29 -10.64 -5.00 24.20
CA GLN A 29 -9.95 -3.81 23.73
C GLN A 29 -9.68 -3.87 22.23
N ILE A 30 -9.56 -2.70 21.61
CA ILE A 30 -9.15 -2.57 20.22
C ILE A 30 -7.64 -2.31 20.23
N VAL A 31 -6.88 -3.18 19.56
CA VAL A 31 -5.44 -3.04 19.42
C VAL A 31 -5.17 -2.43 18.04
N ILE A 32 -4.54 -1.26 18.03
CA ILE A 32 -4.10 -0.59 16.80
C ILE A 32 -2.58 -0.63 16.80
N ALA A 33 -2.01 -1.20 15.74
CA ALA A 33 -0.57 -1.27 15.55
C ALA A 33 -0.20 -0.78 14.15
N LEU A 34 0.98 -0.16 14.02
CA LEU A 34 1.58 0.06 12.71
C LEU A 34 1.79 -1.28 12.04
N VAL A 35 1.36 -1.41 10.79
CA VAL A 35 1.78 -2.56 10.00
C VAL A 35 3.24 -2.29 9.67
N GLU A 36 4.14 -3.01 10.32
CA GLU A 36 5.51 -3.12 9.82
C GLU A 36 5.37 -3.71 8.42
N GLU A 37 5.53 -2.87 7.38
CA GLU A 37 5.72 -3.39 6.04
C GLU A 37 6.86 -4.40 6.15
N PRO A 38 6.65 -5.66 5.75
CA PRO A 38 7.72 -6.61 5.81
C PRO A 38 8.89 -5.99 5.06
N LEU A 39 10.06 -5.94 5.69
CA LEU A 39 11.32 -5.44 5.11
C LEU A 39 11.71 -6.16 3.80
N THR A 40 10.86 -7.06 3.31
CA THR A 40 10.70 -7.47 1.93
C THR A 40 10.38 -6.31 0.97
N LYS A 41 11.17 -5.23 1.02
CA LYS A 41 11.83 -4.76 -0.20
C LYS A 41 13.01 -5.71 -0.52
N VAL A 42 12.75 -7.02 -0.56
CA VAL A 42 13.58 -7.92 -1.36
C VAL A 42 13.27 -7.47 -2.78
N GLY A 43 14.27 -6.84 -3.39
CA GLY A 43 14.13 -5.95 -4.52
C GLY A 43 13.16 -6.46 -5.57
N VAL A 44 12.41 -5.52 -6.16
CA VAL A 44 11.58 -5.70 -7.34
C VAL A 44 12.15 -6.83 -8.20
N ASP A 45 11.47 -7.98 -8.19
CA ASP A 45 11.94 -9.16 -8.92
C ASP A 45 12.04 -8.80 -10.41
N LYS A 46 13.09 -9.29 -11.08
CA LYS A 46 13.32 -9.00 -12.50
C LYS A 46 12.11 -9.38 -13.36
N ALA A 47 11.38 -10.44 -12.98
CA ALA A 47 10.17 -10.86 -13.67
C ALA A 47 9.03 -9.83 -13.50
N PHE A 48 8.91 -9.19 -12.33
CA PHE A 48 7.92 -8.12 -12.13
C PHE A 48 8.29 -6.87 -12.93
N THR A 49 9.57 -6.48 -12.95
CA THR A 49 10.04 -5.36 -13.79
C THR A 49 9.73 -5.60 -15.27
N GLN A 50 9.98 -6.81 -15.75
CA GLN A 50 9.71 -7.18 -17.14
C GLN A 50 8.20 -7.14 -17.43
N GLN A 51 7.36 -7.72 -16.57
CA GLN A 51 5.91 -7.70 -16.74
C GLN A 51 5.34 -6.28 -16.80
N VAL A 52 5.83 -5.37 -15.96
CA VAL A 52 5.40 -3.96 -15.98
C VAL A 52 5.87 -3.26 -17.26
N ALA A 53 7.08 -3.55 -17.74
CA ALA A 53 7.60 -2.97 -18.99
C ALA A 53 6.77 -3.42 -20.21
N ASP A 54 6.48 -4.72 -20.32
CA ASP A 54 5.63 -5.27 -21.39
C ASP A 54 4.20 -4.67 -21.33
N PHE A 55 3.63 -4.51 -20.14
CA PHE A 55 2.31 -3.89 -19.98
C PHE A 55 2.28 -2.42 -20.47
N ILE A 56 3.31 -1.63 -20.14
CA ILE A 56 3.40 -0.22 -20.57
C ILE A 56 3.59 -0.12 -22.09
N GLU A 57 4.38 -1.00 -22.70
CA GLU A 57 4.59 -1.03 -24.16
C GLU A 57 3.28 -1.34 -24.91
N GLN A 58 2.53 -2.36 -24.47
CA GLN A 58 1.24 -2.69 -25.06
C GLN A 58 0.23 -1.56 -24.95
N TYR A 59 0.24 -0.83 -23.83
CA TYR A 59 -0.63 0.33 -23.65
C TYR A 59 -0.24 1.50 -24.56
N ARG A 60 1.06 1.73 -24.79
CA ARG A 60 1.53 2.74 -25.76
C ARG A 60 1.05 2.43 -27.17
N LEU A 61 1.20 1.19 -27.62
CA LEU A 61 0.75 0.76 -28.95
C LEU A 61 -0.77 0.95 -29.12
N ALA A 62 -1.55 0.59 -28.09
CA ALA A 62 -2.99 0.77 -28.10
C ALA A 62 -3.41 2.25 -28.10
N LEU A 63 -2.63 3.13 -27.46
CA LEU A 63 -2.89 4.57 -27.42
C LEU A 63 -2.55 5.26 -28.75
N GLU A 64 -1.45 4.86 -29.40
CA GLU A 64 -1.03 5.33 -30.72
C GLU A 64 -2.03 4.90 -31.80
N ALA A 65 -2.51 3.64 -31.74
CA ALA A 65 -3.54 3.13 -32.65
C ALA A 65 -4.88 3.88 -32.54
N ARG A 66 -5.16 4.50 -31.39
CA ARG A 66 -6.38 5.29 -31.17
C ARG A 66 -6.23 6.77 -31.55
N SER A 67 -4.99 7.25 -31.69
CA SER A 67 -4.69 8.65 -32.04
C SER A 67 -4.43 8.84 -33.54
N GLY A 68 -4.37 7.74 -34.30
CA GLY A 68 -4.23 7.71 -35.76
C GLY A 68 -5.53 7.48 -36.53
N SER A 69 -6.64 8.12 -36.15
CA SER A 69 -7.88 8.16 -36.93
C SER A 69 -8.31 9.57 -37.29
#